data_AF-A0A7S2IIC7-F1
#
_entry.id   AF-A0A7S2IIC7-F1
#
_cell.length_a   1.000
_cell.length_b   1.000
_cell.length_c   1.000
_cell.angle_alpha   90.00
_cell.angle_beta   90.00
_cell.angle_gamma   90.00
#
_symmetry.space_group_name_H-M   'P 1'
#
loop_
_entity.id
_entity.type
_entity.pdbx_description
1 polymer ?
#
loop_
_entity_poly.entity_id
_entity_poly.type
_entity_poly.pdbx_seq_one_letter_code
_entity_poly.pdbx_strand_id
1 'polypeptide(L)'
;DLSLASVHQLRKMGWEYRIFFVPRDTNATVLQPHQAPNPDTPRTDHYYAHSSNVGIKKRGGDNLELKLRCEIDDGGFEKWKKWRIDNFDELKTVLRENNYSDSLEMTEGTTAVVVSIGKRRRIGFCEGMQMEETDLVIRCRRGGDDDSDDDGVGEIWKTVAIEGKRKACTPTKDLLPGLCKAHAVNGDIRECGYAEFVSDIAASTKK
;
A
#
# COMPACT_ATOMS: atom_id res chain seq x y z
N ASP A 1 -10.33 -33.80 2.08
CA ASP A 1 -10.16 -32.91 3.24
C ASP A 1 -8.85 -32.14 3.18
N LEU A 2 -8.88 -30.97 2.55
CA LEU A 2 -7.83 -29.96 2.70
C LEU A 2 -8.22 -29.13 3.92
N SER A 3 -7.51 -29.33 5.02
CA SER A 3 -7.71 -28.58 6.27
C SER A 3 -7.42 -27.09 6.02
N LEU A 4 -8.44 -26.24 6.10
CA LEU A 4 -8.40 -24.76 6.00
C LEU A 4 -7.65 -24.07 7.16
N ALA A 5 -6.70 -24.76 7.80
CA ALA A 5 -6.10 -24.36 9.07
C ALA A 5 -5.12 -23.18 9.01
N SER A 6 -4.81 -22.63 7.84
CA SER A 6 -3.78 -21.59 7.65
C SER A 6 -4.31 -20.17 7.44
N VAL A 7 -5.62 -19.99 7.17
CA VAL A 7 -6.17 -18.65 6.91
C VAL A 7 -6.48 -17.93 8.22
N HIS A 8 -5.57 -17.06 8.64
CA HIS A 8 -5.77 -16.21 9.81
C HIS A 8 -6.20 -14.81 9.41
N GLN A 9 -7.49 -14.52 9.59
CA GLN A 9 -7.96 -13.13 9.59
C GLN A 9 -7.31 -12.39 10.76
N LEU A 10 -6.63 -11.28 10.46
CA LEU A 10 -5.97 -10.46 11.47
C LEU A 10 -7.02 -9.58 12.20
N ARG A 11 -6.77 -9.26 13.50
CA ARG A 11 -7.70 -8.59 14.43
C ARG A 11 -8.37 -7.31 13.90
N LYS A 12 -9.47 -6.90 14.57
CA LYS A 12 -10.30 -5.70 14.31
C LYS A 12 -9.46 -4.47 13.92
N MET A 13 -9.84 -3.88 12.80
CA MET A 13 -9.08 -2.86 12.09
C MET A 13 -9.58 -1.44 12.40
N GLY A 14 -8.64 -0.50 12.48
CA GLY A 14 -8.93 0.93 12.45
C GLY A 14 -9.29 1.42 11.05
N TRP A 15 -9.63 2.70 10.95
CA TRP A 15 -9.76 3.42 9.69
C TRP A 15 -8.39 3.94 9.26
N GLU A 16 -8.09 3.86 7.98
CA GLU A 16 -6.85 4.35 7.36
C GLU A 16 -7.19 5.48 6.38
N TYR A 17 -6.47 6.59 6.45
CA TYR A 17 -6.48 7.64 5.43
C TYR A 17 -5.06 7.86 4.94
N ARG A 18 -4.90 7.99 3.62
CA ARG A 18 -3.58 7.98 2.98
C ARG A 18 -3.50 8.94 1.81
N ILE A 19 -2.37 9.62 1.71
CA ILE A 19 -2.00 10.49 0.60
C ILE A 19 -0.74 9.95 -0.06
N PHE A 20 -0.66 10.02 -1.37
CA PHE A 20 0.52 9.76 -2.20
C PHE A 20 0.88 10.99 -3.02
N PHE A 21 2.17 11.25 -3.22
CA PHE A 21 2.65 12.30 -4.10
C PHE A 21 4.11 12.09 -4.52
N VAL A 22 4.50 12.72 -5.63
CA VAL A 22 5.91 12.83 -6.04
C VAL A 22 6.52 14.04 -5.31
N PRO A 23 7.56 13.86 -4.47
CA PRO A 23 8.13 14.95 -3.69
C PRO A 23 8.99 15.89 -4.55
N ARG A 24 8.91 17.21 -4.31
CA ARG A 24 9.82 18.22 -4.92
C ARG A 24 11.27 18.08 -4.44
N ASP A 25 11.44 17.60 -3.21
CA ASP A 25 12.72 17.27 -2.57
C ASP A 25 12.55 15.92 -1.85
N THR A 26 13.33 14.93 -2.27
CA THR A 26 13.27 13.56 -1.75
C THR A 26 13.71 13.46 -0.29
N ASN A 27 14.44 14.45 0.23
CA ASN A 27 14.91 14.49 1.61
C ASN A 27 13.93 15.22 2.55
N ALA A 28 13.06 16.07 2.00
CA ALA A 28 12.07 16.79 2.77
C ALA A 28 11.07 15.84 3.45
N THR A 29 10.66 16.21 4.66
CA THR A 29 9.65 15.50 5.44
C THR A 29 8.41 16.34 5.59
N VAL A 30 7.24 15.70 5.52
CA VAL A 30 5.96 16.30 5.87
C VAL A 30 5.81 16.32 7.39
N LEU A 31 6.29 15.27 8.05
CA LEU A 31 6.23 15.14 9.51
C LEU A 31 7.43 15.84 10.17
N GLN A 32 7.16 16.57 11.25
CA GLN A 32 8.20 17.04 12.17
C GLN A 32 8.67 15.84 13.02
N PRO A 33 9.97 15.53 13.04
CA PRO A 33 10.48 14.34 13.73
C PRO A 33 10.41 14.56 15.25
N HIS A 34 9.39 14.00 15.90
CA HIS A 34 9.36 13.99 17.37
C HIS A 34 9.84 12.68 18.00
N GLN A 35 9.91 11.55 17.28
CA GLN A 35 10.51 10.32 17.82
C GLN A 35 11.18 9.46 16.73
N ALA A 36 12.41 9.07 17.08
CA ALA A 36 13.43 8.19 16.47
C ALA A 36 13.22 7.62 15.05
N PRO A 37 14.26 7.66 14.18
CA PRO A 37 14.31 6.76 13.03
C PRO A 37 14.22 5.33 13.55
N ASN A 38 13.12 4.64 13.27
CA ASN A 38 13.08 3.20 13.46
C ASN A 38 14.12 2.65 12.47
N PRO A 39 15.15 1.90 12.90
CA PRO A 39 16.30 1.58 12.07
C PRO A 39 15.84 1.02 10.73
N ASP A 40 16.38 1.65 9.69
CA ASP A 40 16.28 1.29 8.29
C ASP A 40 16.47 -0.22 8.15
N THR A 41 15.38 -0.96 8.10
CA THR A 41 15.41 -2.26 7.43
C THR A 41 14.78 -2.01 6.07
N PRO A 42 15.58 -1.63 5.05
CA PRO A 42 15.09 -1.52 3.69
C PRO A 42 14.32 -2.79 3.37
N ARG A 43 13.05 -2.63 3.04
CA ARG A 43 12.17 -3.74 2.67
C ARG A 43 11.55 -3.45 1.33
N THR A 44 11.62 -4.42 0.45
CA THR A 44 10.86 -4.43 -0.80
C THR A 44 9.61 -5.28 -0.59
N ASP A 45 8.45 -4.68 -0.86
CA ASP A 45 7.18 -5.38 -0.94
C ASP A 45 6.83 -5.57 -2.42
N HIS A 46 6.44 -6.78 -2.82
CA HIS A 46 5.94 -7.05 -4.17
C HIS A 46 4.42 -6.99 -4.14
N TYR A 47 3.84 -6.10 -4.92
CA TYR A 47 2.41 -5.94 -5.03
C TYR A 47 1.89 -6.55 -6.33
N TYR A 48 0.75 -7.22 -6.22
CA TYR A 48 0.03 -7.79 -7.34
C TYR A 48 -1.23 -6.95 -7.55
N ALA A 49 -1.25 -6.18 -8.63
CA ALA A 49 -2.36 -5.28 -8.94
C ALA A 49 -3.64 -6.10 -9.18
N HIS A 50 -4.76 -5.62 -8.62
CA HIS A 50 -6.07 -6.25 -8.80
C HIS A 50 -7.16 -5.22 -9.06
N SER A 51 -7.54 -4.49 -8.02
CA SER A 51 -8.56 -3.44 -8.07
C SER A 51 -8.37 -2.49 -6.89
N SER A 52 -9.05 -1.35 -6.88
CA SER A 52 -9.07 -0.43 -5.74
C SER A 52 -9.58 -1.06 -4.43
N ASN A 53 -10.37 -2.14 -4.50
CA ASN A 53 -10.96 -2.81 -3.33
C ASN A 53 -10.14 -4.01 -2.81
N VAL A 54 -9.06 -4.38 -3.49
CA VAL A 54 -8.30 -5.60 -3.21
C VAL A 54 -6.80 -5.30 -3.27
N GLY A 55 -6.15 -5.28 -2.11
CA GLY A 55 -4.70 -5.15 -2.01
C GLY A 55 -4.04 -6.50 -1.77
N ILE A 56 -3.14 -6.91 -2.65
CA ILE A 56 -2.37 -8.15 -2.50
C ILE A 56 -0.88 -7.82 -2.54
N LYS A 57 -0.13 -8.35 -1.59
CA LYS A 57 1.33 -8.21 -1.58
C LYS A 57 2.04 -9.40 -0.99
N LYS A 58 3.27 -9.65 -1.43
CA LYS A 58 4.26 -10.51 -0.76
C LYS A 58 5.23 -9.61 0.01
N ARG A 59 5.30 -9.81 1.32
CA ARG A 59 6.18 -9.00 2.20
C ARG A 59 7.57 -9.62 2.22
N GLY A 60 8.59 -8.93 1.70
CA GLY A 60 9.98 -9.39 1.77
C GLY A 60 10.26 -10.79 1.20
N GLY A 61 9.37 -11.30 0.34
CA GLY A 61 9.50 -12.65 -0.23
C GLY A 61 8.85 -13.78 0.58
N ASP A 62 8.32 -13.53 1.78
CA ASP A 62 7.78 -14.59 2.66
C ASP A 62 6.31 -14.90 2.38
N ASN A 63 5.40 -14.21 3.10
CA ASN A 63 3.98 -14.52 3.14
C ASN A 63 3.17 -13.55 2.27
N LEU A 64 2.04 -14.03 1.73
CA LEU A 64 1.06 -13.19 1.09
C LEU A 64 0.20 -12.48 2.16
N GLU A 65 -0.04 -11.19 1.95
CA GLU A 65 -0.99 -10.39 2.71
C GLU A 65 -2.11 -9.97 1.76
N LEU A 66 -3.34 -10.36 2.08
CA LEU A 66 -4.54 -9.92 1.39
C LEU A 66 -5.24 -8.86 2.23
N LYS A 67 -5.62 -7.75 1.60
CA LYS A 67 -6.48 -6.71 2.16
C LYS A 67 -7.73 -6.52 1.29
N LEU A 68 -8.91 -6.60 1.90
CA LEU A 68 -10.19 -6.34 1.22
C LEU A 68 -10.86 -5.10 1.81
N ARG A 69 -11.22 -4.14 0.96
CA ARG A 69 -11.89 -2.90 1.38
C ARG A 69 -13.30 -3.27 1.81
N CYS A 70 -13.70 -2.78 2.97
CA CYS A 70 -15.00 -3.07 3.58
C CYS A 70 -15.91 -1.84 3.56
N GLU A 71 -15.31 -0.67 3.75
CA GLU A 71 -16.02 0.58 3.91
C GLU A 71 -15.10 1.71 3.44
N ILE A 72 -15.67 2.72 2.80
CA ILE A 72 -15.06 4.04 2.59
C ILE A 72 -16.09 5.07 3.07
N ASP A 73 -15.65 6.04 3.87
CA ASP A 73 -16.54 7.11 4.29
C ASP A 73 -16.45 8.33 3.36
N ASP A 74 -17.36 9.28 3.54
CA ASP A 74 -17.39 10.53 2.76
C ASP A 74 -16.13 11.39 2.95
N GLY A 75 -15.36 11.11 4.00
CA GLY A 75 -14.09 11.76 4.29
C GLY A 75 -12.88 11.08 3.64
N GLY A 76 -13.06 9.99 2.90
CA GLY A 76 -11.98 9.23 2.27
C GLY A 76 -11.24 8.30 3.22
N PHE A 77 -11.72 8.09 4.45
CA PHE A 77 -11.20 7.05 5.32
C PHE A 77 -11.63 5.69 4.81
N GLU A 78 -10.70 4.75 4.79
CA GLU A 78 -10.94 3.39 4.34
C GLU A 78 -10.83 2.40 5.50
N LYS A 79 -11.72 1.44 5.51
CA LYS A 79 -11.68 0.32 6.43
C LYS A 79 -11.42 -0.95 5.68
N TRP A 80 -10.42 -1.70 6.14
CA TRP A 80 -9.95 -2.91 5.47
C TRP A 80 -10.13 -4.13 6.37
N LYS A 81 -10.33 -5.31 5.79
CA LYS A 81 -10.06 -6.60 6.44
C LYS A 81 -8.71 -7.11 5.93
N LYS A 82 -7.90 -7.71 6.80
CA LYS A 82 -6.56 -8.22 6.47
C LYS A 82 -6.49 -9.72 6.74
N TRP A 83 -5.85 -10.46 5.85
CA TRP A 83 -5.51 -11.86 6.01
C TRP A 83 -4.02 -12.07 5.76
N ARG A 84 -3.44 -13.00 6.51
CA ARG A 84 -2.20 -13.65 6.14
C ARG A 84 -2.56 -14.92 5.37
N ILE A 85 -1.93 -15.11 4.22
CA ILE A 85 -2.21 -16.20 3.29
C ILE A 85 -0.86 -16.86 2.93
N ASP A 86 -0.84 -18.19 2.87
CA ASP A 86 0.41 -18.92 2.65
C ASP A 86 0.70 -19.13 1.15
N ASN A 87 -0.33 -19.21 0.30
CA ASN A 87 -0.19 -19.45 -1.14
C ASN A 87 -1.34 -18.83 -1.97
N PHE A 88 -1.18 -18.82 -3.31
CA PHE A 88 -2.17 -18.22 -4.22
C PHE A 88 -3.50 -18.98 -4.29
N ASP A 89 -3.53 -20.28 -4.03
CA ASP A 89 -4.78 -21.07 -4.08
C ASP A 89 -5.68 -20.76 -2.89
N GLU A 90 -5.09 -20.59 -1.71
CA GLU A 90 -5.79 -20.06 -0.53
C GLU A 90 -6.29 -18.63 -0.78
N LEU A 91 -5.46 -17.78 -1.41
CA LEU A 91 -5.84 -16.42 -1.75
C LEU A 91 -7.10 -16.40 -2.64
N LYS A 92 -7.13 -17.23 -3.69
CA LYS A 92 -8.30 -17.39 -4.58
C LYS A 92 -9.53 -17.87 -3.82
N THR A 93 -9.34 -18.73 -2.83
CA THR A 93 -10.44 -19.21 -1.98
C THR A 93 -11.03 -18.07 -1.15
N VAL A 94 -10.20 -17.28 -0.47
CA VAL A 94 -10.67 -16.13 0.33
C VAL A 94 -11.33 -15.05 -0.55
N LEU A 95 -10.82 -14.79 -1.76
CA LEU A 95 -11.46 -13.87 -2.69
C LEU A 95 -12.88 -14.32 -3.07
N ARG A 96 -13.03 -15.59 -3.46
CA ARG A 96 -14.34 -16.18 -3.82
C ARG A 96 -15.33 -16.13 -2.66
N GLU A 97 -14.91 -16.48 -1.45
CA GLU A 97 -15.74 -16.41 -0.24
C GLU A 97 -16.21 -14.99 0.11
N ASN A 98 -15.48 -13.96 -0.34
CA ASN A 98 -15.83 -12.56 -0.14
C ASN A 98 -16.46 -11.91 -1.37
N ASN A 99 -16.92 -12.69 -2.36
CA ASN A 99 -17.54 -12.24 -3.61
C ASN A 99 -16.65 -11.32 -4.47
N TYR A 100 -15.33 -11.49 -4.40
CA TYR A 100 -14.40 -10.88 -5.33
C TYR A 100 -14.11 -11.86 -6.46
N SER A 101 -13.94 -11.32 -7.68
CA SER A 101 -13.51 -12.14 -8.80
C SER A 101 -12.14 -12.77 -8.50
N ASP A 102 -11.99 -14.03 -8.88
CA ASP A 102 -10.73 -14.75 -8.92
C ASP A 102 -10.01 -14.56 -10.27
N SER A 103 -10.51 -13.66 -11.15
CA SER A 103 -9.95 -13.35 -12.49
C SER A 103 -8.55 -12.75 -12.46
N LEU A 104 -7.91 -12.76 -11.31
CA LEU A 104 -6.46 -12.79 -11.25
C LEU A 104 -6.00 -14.00 -12.06
N GLU A 105 -5.49 -13.73 -13.26
CA GLU A 105 -4.46 -14.58 -13.88
C GLU A 105 -3.23 -14.57 -12.96
N MET A 106 -3.38 -15.17 -11.78
CA MET A 106 -2.41 -15.41 -10.73
C MET A 106 -2.11 -16.89 -10.74
N THR A 107 -1.45 -17.33 -11.80
CA THR A 107 -0.47 -18.40 -11.62
C THR A 107 0.87 -17.73 -11.34
N GLU A 108 1.70 -18.40 -10.54
CA GLU A 108 3.09 -18.01 -10.35
C GLU A 108 3.72 -17.91 -11.76
N GLY A 109 4.03 -16.69 -12.23
CA GLY A 109 4.51 -16.42 -13.58
C GLY A 109 3.57 -15.65 -14.55
N THR A 110 2.30 -15.41 -14.23
CA THR A 110 1.34 -14.76 -15.18
C THR A 110 0.79 -13.39 -14.73
N THR A 111 1.23 -12.84 -13.60
CA THR A 111 0.82 -11.47 -13.25
C THR A 111 1.46 -10.47 -14.21
N ALA A 112 0.63 -9.87 -15.08
CA ALA A 112 1.08 -8.99 -16.16
C ALA A 112 1.91 -7.79 -15.68
N VAL A 113 1.74 -7.34 -14.42
CA VAL A 113 2.59 -6.33 -13.78
C VAL A 113 2.72 -6.61 -12.28
N VAL A 114 3.95 -6.86 -11.82
CA VAL A 114 4.32 -6.85 -10.40
C VAL A 114 4.90 -5.48 -10.07
N VAL A 115 4.34 -4.81 -9.06
CA VAL A 115 4.83 -3.52 -8.58
C VAL A 115 5.70 -3.74 -7.34
N SER A 116 7.01 -3.69 -7.52
CA SER A 116 8.01 -3.77 -6.45
C SER A 116 8.19 -2.40 -5.81
N ILE A 117 7.96 -2.31 -4.51
CA ILE A 117 8.05 -1.04 -3.78
C ILE A 117 9.05 -1.17 -2.64
N GLY A 118 10.21 -0.53 -2.82
CA GLY A 118 11.18 -0.33 -1.74
C GLY A 118 10.68 0.74 -0.77
N LYS A 119 10.78 0.49 0.53
CA LYS A 119 10.19 1.36 1.56
C LYS A 119 11.20 1.80 2.61
N ARG A 120 11.18 3.10 2.92
CA ARG A 120 11.80 3.68 4.11
C ARG A 120 10.74 4.43 4.92
N ARG A 121 10.46 3.98 6.14
CA ARG A 121 9.34 4.45 6.97
C ARG A 121 9.82 5.37 8.08
N ARG A 122 8.99 6.36 8.41
CA ARG A 122 9.17 7.27 9.53
C ARG A 122 7.83 7.36 10.24
N ILE A 123 7.86 7.25 11.57
CA ILE A 123 6.68 7.46 12.40
C ILE A 123 6.81 8.82 13.06
N GLY A 124 5.74 9.60 13.01
CA GLY A 124 5.69 10.93 13.62
C GLY A 124 4.32 11.19 14.23
N PHE A 125 4.12 12.43 14.70
CA PHE A 125 2.86 12.88 15.26
C PHE A 125 2.43 14.20 14.62
N CYS A 126 1.13 14.36 14.39
CA CYS A 126 0.50 15.62 13.97
C CYS A 126 -0.84 15.74 14.70
N GLU A 127 -1.07 16.85 15.39
CA GLU A 127 -2.26 17.05 16.24
C GLU A 127 -2.48 15.90 17.25
N GLY A 128 -1.40 15.38 17.83
CA GLY A 128 -1.44 14.25 18.79
C GLY A 128 -1.77 12.89 18.17
N MET A 129 -1.95 12.81 16.85
CA MET A 129 -2.21 11.55 16.14
C MET A 129 -0.93 10.98 15.56
N GLN A 130 -0.71 9.68 15.77
CA GLN A 130 0.41 8.97 15.18
C GLN A 130 0.23 8.84 13.67
N MET A 131 1.31 9.10 12.95
CA MET A 131 1.38 9.16 11.49
C MET A 131 2.51 8.29 10.95
N GLU A 132 2.32 7.70 9.77
CA GLU A 132 3.36 7.01 9.01
C GLU A 132 3.67 7.82 7.75
N GLU A 133 4.89 8.35 7.64
CA GLU A 133 5.46 8.83 6.39
C GLU A 133 6.34 7.72 5.80
N THR A 134 6.23 7.43 4.51
CA THR A 134 7.07 6.43 3.85
C THR A 134 7.58 6.96 2.53
N ASP A 135 8.89 6.89 2.33
CA ASP A 135 9.51 7.03 1.02
C ASP A 135 9.38 5.71 0.26
N LEU A 136 8.92 5.80 -0.98
CA LEU A 136 8.63 4.69 -1.87
C LEU A 136 9.52 4.77 -3.09
N VAL A 137 10.25 3.71 -3.40
CA VAL A 137 10.92 3.53 -4.68
C VAL A 137 10.14 2.48 -5.45
N ILE A 138 9.45 2.90 -6.50
CA ILE A 138 8.52 2.07 -7.25
C ILE A 138 9.19 1.55 -8.52
N ARG A 139 9.15 0.23 -8.71
CA ARG A 139 9.61 -0.45 -9.92
C ARG A 139 8.50 -1.38 -10.40
N CYS A 140 8.18 -1.34 -11.68
CA CYS A 140 7.19 -2.22 -12.28
C CYS A 140 7.90 -3.26 -13.16
N ARG A 141 7.62 -4.54 -12.95
CA ARG A 141 8.12 -5.64 -13.80
C ARG A 141 6.94 -6.32 -14.48
N ARG A 142 7.02 -6.57 -15.79
CA ARG A 142 6.06 -7.43 -16.51
C ARG A 142 6.50 -8.89 -16.36
N GLY A 143 5.57 -9.82 -16.16
CA GLY A 143 5.87 -11.25 -16.05
C GLY A 143 6.38 -11.84 -17.37
N GLY A 144 7.50 -12.58 -17.32
CA GLY A 144 8.13 -13.28 -18.44
C GLY A 144 9.65 -13.18 -18.38
N ASP A 145 10.30 -14.24 -17.88
CA ASP A 145 11.71 -14.62 -18.05
C ASP A 145 12.77 -13.51 -18.01
N ASP A 146 13.29 -13.21 -16.82
CA ASP A 146 14.72 -13.30 -16.47
C ASP A 146 14.92 -12.76 -15.05
N ASP A 147 15.71 -13.45 -14.23
CA ASP A 147 16.25 -12.96 -12.94
C ASP A 147 17.26 -11.81 -13.15
N SER A 148 17.10 -11.02 -14.20
CA SER A 148 17.90 -9.83 -14.42
C SER A 148 17.36 -8.73 -13.49
N ASP A 149 18.24 -8.31 -12.58
CA ASP A 149 18.12 -7.06 -11.84
C ASP A 149 18.19 -5.89 -12.82
N ASP A 150 17.15 -5.72 -13.64
CA ASP A 150 17.05 -4.55 -14.50
C ASP A 150 16.82 -3.34 -13.58
N ASP A 151 17.91 -2.61 -13.37
CA ASP A 151 18.11 -1.41 -12.56
C ASP A 151 17.37 -0.20 -13.14
N GLY A 152 16.15 -0.41 -13.63
CA GLY A 152 15.26 0.68 -14.05
C GLY A 152 15.20 1.74 -12.95
N VAL A 153 15.38 3.01 -13.36
CA VAL A 153 15.28 4.17 -12.47
C VAL A 153 13.87 4.17 -11.87
N GLY A 154 13.76 3.73 -10.63
CA GLY A 154 12.47 3.64 -9.93
C GLY A 154 11.91 5.04 -9.68
N GLU A 155 10.60 5.21 -9.90
CA GLU A 155 9.94 6.47 -9.58
C GLU A 155 9.87 6.64 -8.06
N ILE A 156 10.29 7.81 -7.58
CA ILE A 156 10.29 8.12 -6.15
C ILE A 156 8.95 8.77 -5.81
N TRP A 157 8.20 8.09 -4.96
CA TRP A 157 6.97 8.60 -4.36
C TRP A 157 7.14 8.75 -2.85
N LYS A 158 6.30 9.56 -2.25
CA LYS A 158 6.12 9.62 -0.80
C LYS A 158 4.66 9.33 -0.48
N THR A 159 4.43 8.63 0.62
CA THR A 159 3.09 8.46 1.17
C THR A 159 3.05 8.88 2.63
N VAL A 160 1.94 9.49 3.02
CA VAL A 160 1.64 9.85 4.39
C VAL A 160 0.31 9.22 4.76
N ALA A 161 0.26 8.53 5.89
CA ALA A 161 -0.94 7.85 6.35
C ALA A 161 -1.19 8.03 7.85
N ILE A 162 -2.47 7.99 8.20
CA ILE A 162 -2.96 7.94 9.57
C ILE A 162 -3.86 6.71 9.73
N GLU A 163 -3.70 5.99 10.83
CA GLU A 163 -4.54 4.84 11.18
C GLU A 163 -5.13 5.05 12.58
N GLY A 164 -6.44 4.84 12.73
CA GLY A 164 -7.06 4.97 14.05
C GLY A 164 -8.59 5.04 14.04
N LYS A 165 -9.13 5.61 15.12
CA LYS A 165 -10.57 5.89 15.21
C LYS A 165 -10.90 7.14 14.38
N ARG A 166 -11.83 7.03 13.45
CA ARG A 166 -12.27 8.11 12.54
C ARG A 166 -12.32 9.50 13.22
N LYS A 167 -13.14 9.67 14.26
CA LYS A 167 -13.33 10.95 14.96
C LYS A 167 -12.03 11.55 15.52
N ALA A 168 -11.09 10.70 15.96
CA ALA A 168 -9.81 11.15 16.48
C ALA A 168 -8.86 11.57 15.34
N CYS A 169 -8.93 10.87 14.20
CA CYS A 169 -8.09 11.14 13.04
C CYS A 169 -8.56 12.35 12.19
N THR A 170 -9.84 12.75 12.27
CA THR A 170 -10.43 13.79 11.41
C THR A 170 -9.67 15.13 11.45
N PRO A 171 -9.31 15.71 12.61
CA PRO A 171 -8.58 16.98 12.64
C PRO A 171 -7.25 16.90 11.89
N THR A 172 -6.48 15.83 12.11
CA THR A 172 -5.23 15.58 11.38
C THR A 172 -5.48 15.40 9.88
N LYS A 173 -6.50 14.61 9.52
CA LYS A 173 -6.87 14.35 8.12
C LYS A 173 -7.13 15.63 7.33
N ASP A 174 -7.83 16.60 7.91
CA ASP A 174 -8.18 17.85 7.23
C ASP A 174 -6.96 18.74 6.96
N LEU A 175 -5.89 18.61 7.74
CA LEU A 175 -4.63 19.36 7.56
C LEU A 175 -3.72 18.72 6.50
N LEU A 176 -3.77 17.40 6.36
CA LEU A 176 -2.78 16.65 5.57
C LEU A 176 -2.71 16.99 4.09
N PRO A 177 -3.82 17.23 3.37
CA PRO A 177 -3.75 17.64 1.97
C PRO A 177 -2.92 18.92 1.79
N GLY A 178 -3.12 19.92 2.65
CA GLY A 178 -2.37 21.17 2.60
C GLY A 178 -0.87 20.98 2.84
N LEU A 179 -0.53 20.18 3.86
CA LEU A 179 0.85 19.83 4.16
C LEU A 179 1.49 19.08 2.98
N CYS A 180 0.85 18.02 2.47
CA CYS A 180 1.40 17.22 1.36
C CYS A 180 1.55 18.05 0.08
N LYS A 181 0.59 18.92 -0.25
CA LYS A 181 0.65 19.81 -1.42
C LYS A 181 1.87 20.74 -1.39
N ALA A 182 2.30 21.20 -0.22
CA ALA A 182 3.48 22.04 -0.08
C ALA A 182 4.78 21.29 -0.47
N HIS A 183 4.80 19.96 -0.32
CA HIS A 183 5.95 19.11 -0.64
C HIS A 183 5.84 18.42 -2.00
N ALA A 184 4.65 18.36 -2.61
CA ALA A 184 4.39 17.67 -3.87
C ALA A 184 4.79 18.48 -5.09
N VAL A 185 5.42 17.86 -6.10
CA VAL A 185 5.67 18.47 -7.42
C VAL A 185 4.36 19.04 -7.96
N ASN A 186 4.38 20.32 -8.38
CA ASN A 186 3.20 21.09 -8.82
C ASN A 186 2.01 21.17 -7.83
N GLY A 187 2.16 20.64 -6.61
CA GLY A 187 1.04 20.51 -5.67
C GLY A 187 0.14 19.31 -5.95
N ASP A 188 0.60 18.37 -6.78
CA ASP A 188 -0.19 17.20 -7.19
C ASP A 188 -0.14 16.11 -6.11
N ILE A 189 -1.30 15.82 -5.52
CA ILE A 189 -1.47 14.77 -4.51
C ILE A 189 -2.56 13.78 -4.94
N ARG A 190 -2.50 12.56 -4.40
CA ARG A 190 -3.53 11.52 -4.57
C ARG A 190 -4.02 11.05 -3.21
N GLU A 191 -5.29 11.25 -2.92
CA GLU A 191 -5.96 10.77 -1.70
C GLU A 191 -6.60 9.41 -2.02
N CYS A 192 -5.90 8.32 -1.75
CA CYS A 192 -6.41 6.98 -2.03
C CYS A 192 -5.72 5.90 -1.18
N GLY A 193 -6.34 4.73 -1.13
CA GLY A 193 -5.77 3.53 -0.54
C GLY A 193 -4.62 2.94 -1.35
N TYR A 194 -3.80 2.13 -0.69
CA TYR A 194 -2.63 1.51 -1.31
C TYR A 194 -2.98 0.59 -2.50
N ALA A 195 -4.12 -0.11 -2.44
CA ALA A 195 -4.56 -1.01 -3.51
C ALA A 195 -4.90 -0.26 -4.80
N GLU A 196 -5.56 0.89 -4.65
CA GLU A 196 -5.90 1.79 -5.75
C GLU A 196 -4.65 2.40 -6.36
N PHE A 197 -3.78 2.97 -5.52
CA PHE A 197 -2.48 3.49 -5.96
C PHE A 197 -1.66 2.48 -6.78
N VAL A 198 -1.53 1.24 -6.28
CA VAL A 198 -0.82 0.17 -7.00
C VAL A 198 -1.49 -0.18 -8.32
N SER A 199 -2.82 -0.23 -8.36
CA SER A 199 -3.57 -0.56 -9.57
C SER A 199 -3.39 0.52 -10.64
N ASP A 200 -3.40 1.79 -10.24
CA ASP A 200 -3.14 2.93 -11.14
C ASP A 200 -1.74 2.90 -11.72
N ILE A 201 -0.72 2.67 -10.87
CA ILE A 201 0.68 2.55 -11.30
C ILE A 201 0.86 1.37 -12.27
N ALA A 202 0.24 0.23 -11.98
CA ALA A 202 0.28 -0.93 -12.87
C ALA A 202 -0.42 -0.63 -14.22
N ALA A 203 -1.53 0.10 -14.20
CA ALA A 203 -2.26 0.48 -15.41
C ALA A 203 -1.50 1.52 -16.25
N SER A 204 -0.81 2.48 -15.64
CA SER A 204 0.01 3.46 -16.36
C SER A 204 1.21 2.82 -17.05
N THR A 205 1.70 1.70 -16.54
CA THR A 205 2.79 0.92 -17.13
C THR A 205 2.35 0.10 -18.35
N LYS A 206 1.04 -0.04 -18.60
CA LYS A 206 0.50 -0.74 -19.79
C LYS A 206 0.39 0.14 -21.04
N LYS A 207 0.45 1.47 -20.87
CA LYS A 207 0.45 2.44 -21.97
C LYS A 207 1.84 2.58 -22.56
#